data_AF-A0A7X8M568-F1
#
_entry.id   AF-A0A7X8M568-F1
#
_cell.length_a   1.000
_cell.length_b   1.000
_cell.length_c   1.000
_cell.angle_alpha   90.00
_cell.angle_beta   90.00
_cell.angle_gamma   90.00
#
_symmetry.space_group_name_H-M   'P 1'
#
loop_
_entity.id
_entity.type
_entity.pdbx_description
1 polymer ?
#
loop_
_entity_poly.entity_id
_entity_poly.type
_entity_poly.pdbx_seq_one_letter_code
_entity_poly.pdbx_strand_id
1 'polypeptide(L)' 'MKELDRGVTAFKGVGMYSNTDKTVLYCVLHRGQLQQLKSLVRRTDPSAFVILSEVTEVLGEGFITYE' A
#
# COMPACT_ATOMS: atom_id res chain seq x y z
N MET A 1 8.94 2.07 2.02
CA MET A 1 8.90 1.57 0.63
C MET A 1 10.19 1.76 -0.16
N LYS A 2 11.29 2.26 0.41
CA LYS A 2 12.57 2.35 -0.33
C LYS A 2 13.06 0.99 -0.85
N GLU A 3 12.87 -0.08 -0.07
CA GLU A 3 13.14 -1.48 -0.49
C GLU A 3 12.35 -1.92 -1.73
N LEU A 4 11.20 -1.29 -1.98
CA LEU A 4 10.28 -1.61 -3.06
C LEU A 4 10.22 -0.51 -4.13
N ASP A 5 10.95 0.59 -3.94
CA ASP A 5 10.95 1.77 -4.79
C ASP A 5 9.53 2.24 -5.19
N ARG A 6 8.65 2.43 -4.19
CA ARG A 6 7.28 2.94 -4.40
C ARG A 6 6.92 4.13 -3.51
N GLY A 7 6.12 5.02 -4.07
CA GLY A 7 5.37 6.02 -3.33
C GLY A 7 4.25 5.39 -2.47
N VAL A 8 3.91 6.07 -1.38
CA VAL A 8 2.81 5.70 -0.48
C VAL A 8 2.04 6.95 -0.11
N THR A 9 0.72 6.88 -0.16
CA THR A 9 -0.18 7.93 0.31
C THR A 9 -0.79 7.51 1.63
N ALA A 10 -0.83 8.42 2.60
CA ALA A 10 -1.48 8.19 3.87
C ALA A 10 -2.89 8.79 3.87
N PHE A 11 -3.90 7.96 4.10
CA PHE A 11 -5.27 8.40 4.37
C PHE A 11 -5.51 8.46 5.87
N LYS A 12 -6.10 9.54 6.35
CA LYS A 12 -6.60 9.66 7.72
C LYS A 12 -8.02 9.12 7.75
N GLY A 13 -8.30 8.25 8.71
CA GLY A 13 -9.63 7.68 8.92
C GLY A 13 -9.92 7.52 10.40
N VAL A 14 -11.16 7.23 10.73
CA VAL A 14 -11.60 6.97 12.09
C VAL A 14 -12.23 5.58 12.12
N GLY A 15 -11.83 4.76 13.10
CA GLY A 15 -12.45 3.46 13.31
C GLY A 15 -13.89 3.65 13.78
N MET A 16 -14.87 3.25 12.97
CA MET A 16 -16.28 3.56 13.21
C MET A 16 -16.82 3.03 14.55
N TYR A 17 -16.37 1.84 14.97
CA TYR A 17 -16.80 1.25 16.24
C TYR A 17 -15.99 1.74 17.44
N SER A 18 -14.70 2.03 17.25
CA SER A 18 -13.80 2.40 18.35
C SER A 18 -13.65 3.91 18.54
N ASN A 19 -14.10 4.72 17.57
CA ASN A 19 -13.87 6.16 17.49
C ASN A 19 -12.39 6.57 17.64
N THR A 20 -11.47 5.69 17.20
CA THR A 20 -10.03 5.96 17.26
C THR A 20 -9.50 6.39 15.91
N ASP A 21 -8.60 7.37 15.91
CA ASP A 21 -7.88 7.77 14.70
C ASP A 21 -7.05 6.61 14.15
N LYS A 22 -7.12 6.42 12.83
CA LYS A 22 -6.38 5.44 12.06
C LYS A 22 -5.70 6.13 10.90
N THR A 23 -4.50 5.66 10.57
CA THR A 23 -3.82 6.02 9.32
C THR A 23 -3.77 4.79 8.45
N VAL A 24 -4.37 4.87 7.26
CA VAL A 24 -4.33 3.81 6.25
C VAL A 24 -3.26 4.18 5.23
N LEU A 25 -2.38 3.23 4.93
CA LEU A 25 -1.36 3.40 3.90
C LEU A 25 -1.86 2.80 2.60
N TYR A 26 -1.83 3.61 1.54
CA TYR A 26 -2.23 3.20 0.19
C TYR A 26 -1.02 3.29 -0.74
N CYS A 27 -0.77 2.24 -1.49
CA CYS A 27 0.28 2.21 -2.49
C CYS A 27 -0.12 1.31 -3.65
N VAL A 28 0.43 1.62 -4.82
CA VAL A 28 0.33 0.77 -6.00
C VAL A 28 1.66 0.04 -6.14
N LEU A 29 1.59 -1.24 -6.52
CA LEU A 29 2.77 -2.08 -6.75
C LEU A 29 2.53 -3.05 -7.90
N HIS A 30 3.62 -3.53 -8.50
CA HIS A 30 3.56 -4.62 -9.47
C HIS A 30 3.33 -5.95 -8.76
N ARG A 31 2.70 -6.92 -9.44
CA ARG A 31 2.43 -8.26 -8.90
C ARG A 31 3.70 -8.95 -8.37
N GLY A 32 4.84 -8.76 -9.02
CA GLY A 32 6.14 -9.32 -8.59
C GLY A 32 6.63 -8.79 -7.23
N GLN A 33 6.15 -7.63 -6.78
CA GLN A 33 6.54 -7.00 -5.52
C GLN A 33 5.70 -7.50 -4.32
N LEU A 34 4.64 -8.28 -4.58
CA LEU A 34 3.68 -8.69 -3.56
C LEU A 34 4.33 -9.51 -2.43
N GLN A 35 5.22 -10.44 -2.78
CA GLN A 35 5.86 -11.30 -1.78
C GLN A 35 6.78 -10.49 -0.85
N GLN A 36 7.52 -9.55 -1.42
CA GLN A 36 8.39 -8.66 -0.64
C GLN A 36 7.57 -7.69 0.22
N LEU A 37 6.42 -7.19 -0.27
CA LEU A 37 5.49 -6.39 0.54
C LEU A 37 4.97 -7.19 1.74
N LYS A 38 4.48 -8.41 1.53
CA LYS A 38 3.97 -9.27 2.61
C LYS A 38 5.04 -9.53 3.67
N SER A 39 6.26 -9.84 3.25
CA SER A 39 7.41 -10.04 4.14
C SER A 39 7.75 -8.76 4.92
N LEU A 40 7.76 -7.61 4.26
CA LEU A 40 8.02 -6.32 4.88
C LEU A 40 6.96 -5.99 5.94
N VAL A 41 5.68 -6.06 5.58
CA VAL A 41 4.56 -5.80 6.51
C VAL A 41 4.65 -6.73 7.71
N ARG A 42 4.79 -8.04 7.49
CA ARG A 42 4.86 -9.02 8.60
C ARG A 42 6.06 -8.79 9.52
N ARG A 43 7.21 -8.36 8.98
CA ARG A 43 8.41 -8.06 9.77
C ARG A 43 8.26 -6.77 10.59
N THR A 44 7.54 -5.78 10.05
CA THR A 44 7.34 -4.48 10.70
C THR A 44 6.18 -4.51 11.71
N ASP A 45 5.04 -5.06 11.34
CA ASP A 45 3.87 -5.25 12.18
C ASP A 45 3.19 -6.59 11.87
N PRO A 46 3.45 -7.64 12.66
CA PRO A 46 2.83 -8.96 12.49
C PRO A 46 1.30 -8.95 12.64
N SER A 47 0.73 -7.92 13.28
CA SER A 47 -0.72 -7.79 13.50
C SER A 47 -1.42 -6.98 12.41
N ALA A 48 -0.66 -6.34 11.52
CA ALA A 48 -1.22 -5.59 10.40
C ALA A 48 -1.92 -6.52 9.41
N PHE A 49 -3.00 -6.01 8.82
CA PHE A 49 -3.66 -6.64 7.68
C PHE A 49 -3.50 -5.77 6.44
N VAL A 50 -3.57 -6.39 5.27
CA VAL A 50 -3.41 -5.73 3.97
C VAL A 50 -4.58 -6.12 3.09
N ILE A 51 -5.22 -5.11 2.50
CA ILE A 51 -6.22 -5.32 1.45
C ILE A 51 -5.51 -5.21 0.10
N LEU A 52 -5.69 -6.20 -0.75
CA LEU A 52 -5.19 -6.20 -2.12
C LEU A 52 -6.35 -5.85 -3.05
N SER A 53 -6.16 -4.83 -3.87
CA SER A 53 -7.13 -4.40 -4.87
C SER A 53 -6.45 -4.43 -6.24
N GLU A 54 -7.11 -5.04 -7.21
CA GLU A 54 -6.66 -5.01 -8.60
C GLU A 54 -7.11 -3.70 -9.25
N VAL A 55 -6.21 -3.11 -10.04
CA VAL A 55 -6.46 -1.91 -10.82
C VAL A 55 -6.12 -2.20 -12.27
N THR A 56 -6.92 -1.69 -13.21
CA THR A 56 -6.75 -1.96 -14.64
C THR A 56 -5.57 -1.18 -15.21
N GLU A 57 -5.43 0.09 -14.82
CA GLU A 57 -4.42 0.98 -15.37
C GLU A 57 -3.95 1.98 -14.31
N VAL A 58 -2.65 2.30 -14.36
CA VAL A 58 -2.03 3.30 -13.49
C VAL A 58 -1.06 4.12 -14.33
N LEU A 59 -1.32 5.42 -14.40
CA LEU A 59 -0.51 6.38 -15.14
C LEU A 59 0.41 7.13 -14.18
N GLY A 60 1.67 7.31 -14.56
CA GLY A 60 2.68 8.05 -13.81
C GLY A 60 4.02 7.32 -13.65
N GLU A 61 4.95 8.00 -12.99
CA GLU A 61 6.30 7.51 -12.75
C GLU A 61 6.31 6.14 -12.04
N GLY A 62 7.15 5.23 -12.53
CA GLY A 62 7.22 3.84 -12.05
C GLY A 62 6.11 2.91 -12.55
N PHE A 63 5.19 3.43 -13.37
CA PHE A 63 4.12 2.70 -14.06
C PHE A 63 4.09 3.10 -15.56
N ILE A 64 2.92 3.27 -16.16
CA ILE A 64 2.75 3.66 -17.56
C ILE A 64 2.87 5.18 -17.66
N THR A 65 3.70 5.69 -18.57
CA THR A 65 3.80 7.13 -18.83
C THR A 65 2.67 7.60 -19.73
N TYR A 66 2.25 8.86 -19.57
CA TYR A 66 1.39 9.52 -20.56
C TYR A 66 2.17 9.61 -21.89
N GLU A 67 1.56 9.19 -23.00
CA GLU A 67 2.05 9.48 -24.35
C GLU A 67 1.92 10.96 -24.69
#